data_AF-L1Q5M7-F1
#
_entry.id   AF-L1Q5M7-F1
#
_cell.length_a   1.000
_cell.length_b   1.000
_cell.length_c   1.000
_cell.angle_alpha   90.00
_cell.angle_beta   90.00
_cell.angle_gamma   90.00
#
_symmetry.space_group_name_H-M   'P 1'
#
loop_
_entity.id
_entity.type
_entity.pdbx_description
1 polymer ?
#
loop_
_entity_poly.entity_id
_entity_poly.type
_entity_poly.pdbx_seq_one_letter_code
_entity_poly.pdbx_strand_id
1 'polypeptide(L)'
;MFMEERLNEILEIIKRDKKVLVKELSERFNVSESMIRKDLQRLESEGKIKRTYGGAILEREKSFNDNTISRVFVDLESKEYLGKLVLDIIEENDIIFLDISTTNHTIATILKSTTKNITVITNMNRIAMEFDHNSNIDVILIGGEYNKKLGGTIGAGAIDQIGKVRIDKAFIGVGGVNVEENFISNFNYDESFTKNKILKNSKKNYIVMNDEKFYKDGSFKFGTLDDINYIITEKEPEDSIKKMLVQHEVKIIF
;
A
#
# COMPACT_ATOMS: atom_id res chain seq x y z
N MET A 1 -18.74 33.29 4.13
CA MET A 1 -19.49 32.01 4.19
C MET A 1 -19.83 31.74 5.64
N PHE A 2 -21.08 31.40 5.95
CA PHE A 2 -21.47 31.02 7.31
C PHE A 2 -20.91 29.64 7.68
N MET A 3 -20.80 29.35 8.98
CA MET A 3 -20.26 28.08 9.46
C MET A 3 -21.08 26.89 8.95
N GLU A 4 -22.41 26.93 9.03
CA GLU A 4 -23.26 25.80 8.62
C GLU A 4 -23.20 25.52 7.12
N GLU A 5 -23.15 26.57 6.29
CA GLU A 5 -22.94 26.43 4.84
C GLU A 5 -21.62 25.72 4.56
N ARG A 6 -20.55 26.11 5.26
CA ARG A 6 -19.22 25.51 5.12
C ARG A 6 -19.20 24.05 5.55
N LEU A 7 -19.84 23.71 6.67
CA LEU A 7 -19.95 22.33 7.14
C LEU A 7 -20.68 21.44 6.13
N ASN A 8 -21.77 21.95 5.53
CA ASN A 8 -22.51 21.23 4.50
C ASN A 8 -21.67 21.04 3.23
N GLU A 9 -20.94 22.07 2.78
CA GLU A 9 -20.07 21.93 1.62
C GLU A 9 -18.91 20.96 1.89
N ILE A 10 -18.29 21.00 3.07
CA ILE A 10 -17.28 20.01 3.48
C ILE A 10 -17.84 18.58 3.39
N LEU A 11 -19.07 18.35 3.86
CA LEU A 11 -19.70 17.02 3.78
C LEU A 11 -19.93 16.59 2.32
N GLU A 12 -20.34 17.49 1.44
CA GLU A 12 -20.53 17.16 0.02
C GLU A 12 -19.20 16.84 -0.67
N ILE A 13 -18.14 17.59 -0.36
CA ILE A 13 -16.78 17.29 -0.85
C ILE A 13 -16.35 15.91 -0.34
N ILE A 14 -16.48 15.62 0.95
CA ILE A 14 -16.10 14.32 1.53
C ILE A 14 -16.91 13.17 0.92
N LYS A 15 -18.21 13.34 0.67
CA LYS A 15 -19.04 12.30 0.04
C LYS A 15 -18.57 11.97 -1.37
N ARG A 16 -18.17 12.99 -2.14
CA ARG A 16 -17.69 12.87 -3.52
C ARG A 16 -16.27 12.31 -3.59
N ASP A 17 -15.36 12.91 -2.83
CA ASP A 17 -13.92 12.68 -2.95
C ASP A 17 -13.39 11.65 -1.93
N LYS A 18 -14.27 11.15 -1.05
CA LYS A 18 -14.02 10.18 0.06
C LYS A 18 -13.10 10.67 1.17
N LYS A 19 -12.25 11.65 0.87
CA LYS A 19 -11.35 12.31 1.79
C LYS A 19 -11.26 13.80 1.51
N VAL A 20 -10.86 14.56 2.53
CA VAL A 20 -10.52 15.98 2.42
C VAL A 20 -9.32 16.31 3.28
N LEU A 21 -8.51 17.26 2.81
CA LEU A 21 -7.34 17.73 3.54
C LEU A 21 -7.62 19.07 4.19
N VAL A 22 -7.14 19.26 5.43
CA VAL A 22 -7.31 20.53 6.17
C VAL A 22 -6.74 21.71 5.36
N LYS A 23 -5.58 21.51 4.72
CA LYS A 23 -4.92 22.54 3.91
C LYS A 23 -5.75 22.92 2.68
N GLU A 24 -6.24 21.93 1.93
CA GLU A 24 -7.08 22.16 0.76
C GLU A 24 -8.39 22.87 1.11
N LEU A 25 -9.04 22.50 2.21
CA LEU A 25 -10.26 23.17 2.68
C LEU A 25 -9.96 24.58 3.19
N SER A 26 -8.83 24.79 3.86
CA SER A 26 -8.38 26.10 4.34
C SER A 26 -8.20 27.08 3.18
N GLU A 27 -7.54 26.62 2.11
CA GLU A 27 -7.34 27.38 0.87
C GLU A 27 -8.68 27.60 0.14
N ARG A 28 -9.50 26.56 -0.03
CA ARG A 28 -10.81 26.64 -0.71
C ARG A 28 -11.76 27.64 -0.03
N PHE A 29 -11.88 27.58 1.29
CA PHE A 29 -12.83 28.40 2.04
C PHE A 29 -12.23 29.74 2.51
N ASN A 30 -10.95 29.97 2.25
CA ASN A 30 -10.20 31.14 2.71
C ASN A 30 -10.35 31.38 4.23
N VAL A 31 -10.17 30.31 5.01
CA VAL A 31 -10.20 30.35 6.49
C VAL A 31 -8.96 29.66 7.03
N SER A 32 -8.58 29.95 8.28
CA SER A 32 -7.42 29.28 8.89
C SER A 32 -7.62 27.77 9.03
N GLU A 33 -6.53 27.00 8.93
CA GLU A 33 -6.54 25.56 9.23
C GLU A 33 -7.13 25.26 10.62
N SER A 34 -6.91 26.12 11.61
CA SER A 34 -7.48 25.98 12.95
C SER A 34 -9.01 26.00 12.94
N MET A 35 -9.61 26.83 12.07
CA MET A 35 -11.06 26.88 11.89
C MET A 35 -11.56 25.60 11.20
N ILE A 36 -10.89 25.14 10.14
CA ILE A 36 -11.22 23.87 9.49
C ILE A 36 -11.12 22.69 10.47
N ARG A 37 -10.07 22.64 11.30
CA ARG A 37 -9.93 21.57 12.31
C ARG A 37 -11.09 21.56 13.30
N LYS A 38 -11.59 22.73 13.72
CA LYS A 38 -12.80 22.84 14.56
C LYS A 38 -14.06 22.41 13.82
N ASP A 39 -14.20 22.79 12.56
CA ASP A 39 -15.33 22.39 11.71
C ASP A 39 -15.38 20.87 11.55
N LEU A 40 -14.25 20.25 11.22
CA LEU A 40 -14.13 18.79 11.14
C LEU A 40 -14.39 18.12 12.50
N GLN A 41 -13.91 18.72 13.61
CA GLN A 41 -14.15 18.18 14.95
C GLN A 41 -15.64 18.15 15.29
N ARG A 42 -16.39 19.19 14.87
CA ARG A 42 -17.84 19.21 15.01
C ARG A 42 -18.50 18.11 14.19
N LEU A 43 -18.15 17.97 12.92
CA LEU A 43 -18.70 16.91 12.06
C LEU A 43 -18.39 15.49 12.58
N GLU A 44 -17.20 15.28 13.13
CA GLU A 44 -16.82 14.03 13.78
C GLU A 44 -17.64 13.76 15.04
N SER A 45 -17.85 14.77 15.89
CA SER A 45 -18.69 14.63 17.09
C SER A 45 -20.16 14.33 16.77
N GLU A 46 -20.61 14.74 15.58
CA GLU A 46 -21.93 14.42 15.02
C GLU A 46 -21.96 13.04 14.32
N GLY A 47 -20.85 12.30 14.31
CA GLY A 47 -20.74 10.97 13.69
C GLY A 47 -20.81 10.97 12.16
N LYS A 48 -20.63 12.14 11.51
CA LYS A 48 -20.79 12.28 10.05
C LYS A 48 -19.52 11.95 9.27
N ILE A 49 -18.37 12.05 9.92
CA ILE A 49 -17.04 11.81 9.34
C ILE A 49 -16.12 11.20 10.42
N LYS A 50 -15.05 10.54 10.00
CA LYS A 50 -13.92 10.19 10.87
C LYS A 50 -12.77 11.16 10.59
N ARG A 51 -12.26 11.84 11.61
CA ARG A 51 -11.06 12.66 11.41
C ARG A 51 -9.86 11.76 11.25
N THR A 52 -8.96 12.22 10.40
CA THR A 52 -7.63 11.64 10.26
C THR A 52 -6.60 12.71 10.59
N TYR A 53 -5.36 12.30 10.81
CA TYR A 53 -4.28 13.24 11.01
C TYR A 53 -4.08 14.05 9.71
N GLY A 54 -4.46 15.34 9.74
CA GLY A 54 -4.31 16.27 8.61
C GLY A 54 -5.57 16.50 7.76
N GLY A 55 -6.65 15.76 8.02
CA GLY A 55 -7.87 15.82 7.21
C GLY A 55 -9.08 15.16 7.86
N ALA A 56 -10.00 14.71 7.02
CA ALA A 56 -11.07 13.82 7.42
C ALA A 56 -11.53 12.95 6.24
N ILE A 57 -12.16 11.84 6.58
CA ILE A 57 -12.74 10.88 5.64
C ILE A 57 -14.18 10.56 6.06
N LEU A 58 -15.01 10.11 5.14
CA LEU A 58 -16.40 9.75 5.46
C LEU A 58 -16.44 8.60 6.47
N GLU A 59 -15.73 7.52 6.15
CA GLU A 59 -15.46 6.35 6.97
C GLU A 59 -14.25 5.64 6.32
N ARG A 60 -13.39 4.94 7.09
CA ARG A 60 -12.37 4.09 6.46
C ARG A 60 -13.09 3.00 5.67
N GLU A 61 -13.00 3.05 4.34
CA GLU A 61 -13.69 2.08 3.49
C GLU A 61 -13.15 0.66 3.78
N LYS A 62 -14.03 -0.23 4.24
CA LYS A 62 -13.78 -1.68 4.12
C LYS A 62 -13.91 -2.03 2.65
N SER A 63 -12.79 -2.11 1.93
CA SER A 63 -12.84 -2.54 0.53
C SER A 63 -13.20 -4.03 0.48
N PHE A 64 -14.24 -4.37 -0.28
CA PHE A 64 -14.71 -5.75 -0.43
C PHE A 64 -14.15 -6.44 -1.68
N ASN A 65 -13.31 -5.77 -2.48
CA ASN A 65 -12.83 -6.34 -3.72
C ASN A 65 -11.50 -7.10 -3.52
N ASP A 66 -11.63 -8.40 -3.28
CA ASP A 66 -10.51 -9.35 -3.17
C ASP A 66 -9.97 -9.78 -4.54
N ASN A 67 -10.59 -9.40 -5.65
CA ASN A 67 -10.23 -9.91 -6.97
C ASN A 67 -9.12 -9.08 -7.63
N THR A 68 -7.92 -9.65 -7.66
CA THR A 68 -6.73 -9.05 -8.28
C THR A 68 -6.94 -8.77 -9.76
N ILE A 69 -7.68 -9.60 -10.49
CA ILE A 69 -7.90 -9.43 -11.96
C ILE A 69 -8.56 -8.08 -12.26
N SER A 70 -9.55 -7.69 -11.45
CA SER A 70 -10.30 -6.43 -11.65
C SER A 70 -9.43 -5.18 -11.46
N ARG A 71 -8.29 -5.31 -10.79
CA ARG A 71 -7.40 -4.21 -10.44
C ARG A 71 -6.19 -4.08 -11.36
N VAL A 72 -6.02 -4.95 -12.35
CA VAL A 72 -4.81 -4.96 -13.20
C VAL A 72 -4.69 -3.64 -13.96
N PHE A 73 -5.76 -3.22 -14.64
CA PHE A 73 -5.80 -2.02 -15.48
C PHE A 73 -6.22 -0.73 -14.75
N VAL A 74 -6.47 -0.80 -13.44
CA VAL A 74 -6.81 0.38 -12.64
C VAL A 74 -5.54 1.14 -12.30
N ASP A 75 -5.52 2.44 -12.55
CA ASP A 75 -4.43 3.35 -12.13
C ASP A 75 -3.03 2.87 -12.59
N LEU A 76 -2.93 2.56 -13.89
CA LEU A 76 -1.70 2.05 -14.50
C LEU A 76 -0.55 3.05 -14.40
N GLU A 77 -0.83 4.34 -14.60
CA GLU A 77 0.19 5.40 -14.55
C GLU A 77 0.90 5.44 -13.19
N SER A 78 0.14 5.39 -12.10
CA SER A 78 0.72 5.32 -10.75
C SER A 78 1.54 4.06 -10.55
N LYS A 79 1.09 2.89 -11.03
CA LYS A 79 1.87 1.65 -10.89
C LYS A 79 3.16 1.66 -11.72
N GLU A 80 3.13 2.25 -12.91
CA GLU A 80 4.33 2.40 -13.73
C GLU A 80 5.33 3.34 -13.06
N TYR A 81 4.85 4.42 -12.46
CA TYR A 81 5.68 5.32 -11.67
C TYR A 81 6.33 4.60 -10.49
N LEU A 82 5.54 3.88 -9.69
CA LEU A 82 6.04 3.04 -8.59
C LEU A 82 7.07 2.01 -9.07
N GLY A 83 6.85 1.41 -10.24
CA GLY A 83 7.80 0.47 -10.84
C GLY A 83 9.16 1.07 -11.17
N LYS A 84 9.20 2.31 -11.64
CA LYS A 84 10.46 3.04 -11.87
C LYS A 84 11.21 3.30 -10.57
N LEU A 85 10.51 3.74 -9.52
CA LEU A 85 11.12 3.91 -8.20
C LEU A 85 11.72 2.60 -7.66
N VAL A 86 11.02 1.47 -7.83
CA VAL A 86 11.54 0.16 -7.42
C VAL A 86 12.77 -0.25 -8.22
N LEU A 87 12.80 0.00 -9.54
CA LEU A 87 13.95 -0.32 -10.40
C LEU A 87 15.24 0.38 -9.92
N ASP A 88 15.12 1.61 -9.42
CA ASP A 88 16.24 2.41 -8.91
C ASP A 88 16.74 1.91 -7.53
N ILE A 89 15.85 1.29 -6.74
CA ILE A 89 16.16 0.75 -5.40
C ILE A 89 16.89 -0.59 -5.48
N ILE A 90 16.64 -1.38 -6.52
CA ILE A 90 17.21 -2.72 -6.68
C ILE A 90 18.70 -2.63 -7.05
N GLU A 91 19.50 -3.51 -6.48
CA GLU A 91 20.95 -3.56 -6.65
C GLU A 91 21.37 -4.91 -7.29
N GLU A 92 22.59 -4.95 -7.82
CA GLU A 92 23.18 -6.18 -8.36
C GLU A 92 23.26 -7.28 -7.28
N ASN A 93 22.90 -8.50 -7.64
CA ASN A 93 22.82 -9.69 -6.78
C ASN A 93 21.74 -9.66 -5.67
N ASP A 94 20.77 -8.75 -5.74
CA ASP A 94 19.65 -8.76 -4.78
C ASP A 94 18.80 -10.02 -4.90
N ILE A 95 18.38 -10.56 -3.74
CA ILE A 95 17.26 -11.49 -3.65
C ILE A 95 16.01 -10.71 -3.24
N ILE A 96 15.10 -10.47 -4.18
CA ILE A 96 13.89 -9.69 -3.95
C ILE A 96 12.64 -10.57 -3.83
N PHE A 97 11.65 -10.11 -3.07
CA PHE A 97 10.33 -10.73 -3.05
C PHE A 97 9.29 -9.81 -3.65
N LEU A 98 8.52 -10.31 -4.62
CA LEU A 98 7.35 -9.65 -5.20
C LEU A 98 6.09 -10.45 -4.85
N ASP A 99 5.26 -9.92 -3.96
CA ASP A 99 4.05 -10.60 -3.51
C ASP A 99 2.89 -10.54 -4.52
N ILE A 100 1.78 -11.20 -4.18
CA ILE A 100 0.53 -11.09 -4.92
C ILE A 100 -0.01 -9.66 -4.81
N SER A 101 0.25 -8.86 -5.84
CA SER A 101 -0.41 -7.56 -6.04
C SER A 101 -0.31 -7.11 -7.50
N THR A 102 -1.28 -6.32 -7.95
CA THR A 102 -1.25 -5.78 -9.32
C THR A 102 -0.15 -4.75 -9.51
N THR A 103 0.24 -4.04 -8.46
CA THR A 103 1.39 -3.12 -8.47
C THR A 103 2.69 -3.90 -8.65
N ASN A 104 2.90 -5.00 -7.92
CA ASN A 104 4.09 -5.84 -8.10
C ASN A 104 4.12 -6.54 -9.45
N HIS A 105 2.97 -6.87 -10.02
CA HIS A 105 2.90 -7.32 -11.41
C HIS A 105 3.41 -6.26 -12.39
N THR A 106 2.97 -5.00 -12.24
CA THR A 106 3.51 -3.89 -13.07
C THR A 106 5.01 -3.67 -12.83
N ILE A 107 5.48 -3.73 -11.57
CA ILE A 107 6.91 -3.70 -11.24
C ILE A 107 7.67 -4.79 -12.01
N ALA A 108 7.16 -6.03 -12.02
CA ALA A 108 7.78 -7.13 -12.75
C ALA A 108 7.86 -6.86 -14.26
N THR A 109 6.82 -6.28 -14.85
CA THR A 109 6.81 -5.91 -16.28
C THR A 109 7.87 -4.85 -16.64
N ILE A 110 8.29 -4.02 -15.68
CA ILE A 110 9.36 -3.04 -15.84
C ILE A 110 10.72 -3.69 -15.56
N LEU A 111 10.81 -4.51 -14.50
CA LEU A 111 12.03 -5.18 -14.12
C LEU A 111 12.55 -6.15 -15.17
N LYS A 112 11.68 -6.72 -16.02
CA LYS A 112 12.12 -7.65 -17.06
C LYS A 112 13.08 -7.05 -18.10
N SER A 113 13.26 -5.73 -18.14
CA SER A 113 14.28 -5.07 -18.96
C SER A 113 15.55 -4.67 -18.20
N THR A 114 15.67 -5.02 -16.92
CA THR A 114 16.89 -4.75 -16.15
C THR A 114 18.08 -5.56 -16.67
N THR A 115 19.27 -4.99 -16.56
CA THR A 115 20.54 -5.65 -16.86
C THR A 115 21.24 -6.17 -15.60
N LYS A 116 20.69 -5.89 -14.41
CA LYS A 116 21.23 -6.34 -13.11
C LYS A 116 20.91 -7.83 -12.94
N ASN A 117 21.86 -8.62 -12.46
CA ASN A 117 21.59 -10.02 -12.11
C ASN A 117 20.95 -10.08 -10.73
N ILE A 118 19.72 -10.59 -10.65
CA ILE A 118 18.95 -10.66 -9.40
C ILE A 118 18.18 -11.98 -9.32
N THR A 119 17.76 -12.33 -8.11
CA THR A 119 16.80 -13.42 -7.91
C THR A 119 15.45 -12.85 -7.50
N VAL A 120 14.41 -13.15 -8.26
CA VAL A 120 13.02 -12.79 -7.93
C VAL A 120 12.32 -13.99 -7.31
N ILE A 121 11.92 -13.83 -6.06
CA ILE A 121 11.02 -14.75 -5.37
C ILE A 121 9.60 -14.19 -5.48
N THR A 122 8.64 -15.01 -5.86
CA THR A 122 7.24 -14.59 -5.92
C THR A 122 6.30 -15.75 -5.60
N ASN A 123 5.14 -15.43 -5.05
CA ASN A 123 4.01 -16.36 -4.93
C ASN A 123 2.89 -16.06 -5.95
N MET A 124 3.16 -15.22 -6.95
CA MET A 124 2.21 -14.89 -8.03
C MET A 124 2.69 -15.47 -9.35
N ASN A 125 1.91 -16.36 -9.95
CA ASN A 125 2.33 -17.08 -11.16
C ASN A 125 2.58 -16.13 -12.35
N ARG A 126 1.78 -15.06 -12.47
CA ARG A 126 1.95 -14.08 -13.55
C ARG A 126 3.25 -13.29 -13.45
N ILE A 127 3.71 -13.00 -12.23
CA ILE A 127 5.00 -12.34 -12.01
C ILE A 127 6.15 -13.24 -12.48
N ALA A 128 6.10 -14.53 -12.15
CA ALA A 128 7.14 -15.47 -12.55
C ALA A 128 7.27 -15.53 -14.09
N MET A 129 6.15 -15.54 -14.80
CA MET A 129 6.12 -15.62 -16.27
C MET A 129 6.66 -14.36 -16.98
N GLU A 130 6.73 -13.20 -16.32
CA GLU A 130 7.30 -11.99 -16.94
C GLU A 130 8.80 -12.12 -17.26
N PHE A 131 9.48 -13.08 -16.64
CA PHE A 131 10.93 -13.26 -16.73
C PHE A 131 11.36 -14.45 -17.60
N ASP A 132 10.44 -15.16 -18.27
CA ASP A 132 10.72 -16.36 -19.09
C ASP A 132 11.82 -16.15 -20.16
N HIS A 133 12.05 -14.90 -20.57
CA HIS A 133 13.02 -14.52 -21.60
C HIS A 133 14.15 -13.64 -21.08
N ASN A 134 14.25 -13.41 -19.77
CA ASN A 134 15.31 -12.61 -19.17
C ASN A 134 16.38 -13.52 -18.56
N SER A 135 17.60 -13.46 -19.09
CA SER A 135 18.73 -14.28 -18.62
C SER A 135 19.45 -13.76 -17.37
N ASN A 136 19.14 -12.53 -16.93
CA ASN A 136 19.72 -11.90 -15.74
C ASN A 136 18.86 -12.14 -14.49
N ILE A 137 17.63 -12.64 -14.64
CA ILE A 137 16.71 -12.82 -13.52
C ILE A 137 16.46 -14.31 -13.29
N ASP A 138 16.99 -14.81 -12.19
CA ASP A 138 16.58 -16.12 -11.67
C ASP A 138 15.24 -16.00 -10.95
N VAL A 139 14.34 -16.98 -11.15
CA VAL A 139 13.00 -16.94 -10.55
C VAL A 139 12.78 -18.13 -9.62
N ILE A 140 12.31 -17.84 -8.40
CA ILE A 140 11.81 -18.84 -7.45
C ILE A 140 10.30 -18.61 -7.26
N LEU A 141 9.49 -19.49 -7.84
CA LEU A 141 8.04 -19.48 -7.65
C LEU A 141 7.68 -20.29 -6.39
N ILE A 142 7.15 -19.60 -5.38
CA ILE A 142 6.63 -20.22 -4.17
C ILE A 142 5.38 -21.04 -4.51
N GLY A 143 5.40 -22.33 -4.17
CA GLY A 143 4.26 -23.23 -4.33
C GLY A 143 3.24 -23.10 -3.21
N GLY A 144 2.16 -23.88 -3.27
CA GLY A 144 1.10 -23.88 -2.26
C GLY A 144 -0.28 -24.04 -2.87
N GLU A 145 -1.31 -23.64 -2.12
CA GLU A 145 -2.68 -23.64 -2.64
C GLU A 145 -2.87 -22.44 -3.57
N TYR A 146 -3.22 -22.70 -4.83
CA TYR A 146 -3.46 -21.63 -5.80
C TYR A 146 -4.84 -21.00 -5.60
N ASN A 147 -4.86 -19.74 -5.16
CA ASN A 147 -6.07 -18.95 -5.06
C ASN A 147 -6.35 -18.22 -6.37
N LYS A 148 -7.40 -18.64 -7.08
CA LYS A 148 -7.78 -18.11 -8.39
C LYS A 148 -8.20 -16.63 -8.37
N LYS A 149 -8.74 -16.14 -7.24
CA LYS A 149 -9.18 -14.73 -7.13
C LYS A 149 -7.99 -13.80 -6.92
N LEU A 150 -7.02 -14.24 -6.10
CA LEU A 150 -5.81 -13.50 -5.83
C LEU A 150 -4.81 -13.61 -6.99
N GLY A 151 -4.80 -14.75 -7.70
CA GLY A 151 -3.89 -15.04 -8.81
C GLY A 151 -2.52 -15.54 -8.35
N GLY A 152 -2.46 -16.23 -7.22
CA GLY A 152 -1.19 -16.72 -6.65
C GLY A 152 -1.39 -17.79 -5.59
N THR A 153 -0.28 -18.30 -5.06
CA THR A 153 -0.22 -19.35 -4.05
C THR A 153 -0.24 -18.77 -2.65
N ILE A 154 -1.03 -19.38 -1.77
CA ILE A 154 -1.20 -19.01 -0.37
C ILE A 154 -1.24 -20.27 0.52
N GLY A 155 -1.40 -20.07 1.82
CA GLY A 155 -1.60 -21.14 2.79
C GLY A 155 -0.30 -21.74 3.33
N ALA A 156 -0.42 -22.80 4.13
CA ALA A 156 0.67 -23.35 4.93
C ALA A 156 1.90 -23.77 4.11
N GLY A 157 1.68 -24.37 2.93
CA GLY A 157 2.78 -24.77 2.04
C GLY A 157 3.59 -23.58 1.51
N ALA A 158 2.93 -22.47 1.17
CA ALA A 158 3.59 -21.25 0.76
C ALA A 158 4.38 -20.64 1.93
N ILE A 159 3.77 -20.57 3.11
CA ILE A 159 4.38 -20.03 4.34
C ILE A 159 5.64 -20.82 4.74
N ASP A 160 5.61 -22.15 4.65
CA ASP A 160 6.76 -23.01 4.93
C ASP A 160 7.92 -22.76 3.96
N GLN A 161 7.62 -22.66 2.65
CA GLN A 161 8.63 -22.34 1.64
C GLN A 161 9.25 -20.95 1.84
N ILE A 162 8.42 -19.94 2.11
CA ILE A 162 8.90 -18.57 2.40
C ILE A 162 9.82 -18.58 3.62
N GLY A 163 9.56 -19.44 4.62
CA GLY A 163 10.43 -19.59 5.80
C GLY A 163 11.81 -20.19 5.53
N LYS A 164 12.08 -20.69 4.32
CA LYS A 164 13.35 -21.36 3.95
C LYS A 164 14.26 -20.50 3.08
N VAL A 165 13.77 -19.37 2.60
CA VAL A 165 14.57 -18.42 1.79
C VAL A 165 15.12 -17.31 2.69
N ARG A 166 16.01 -16.47 2.17
CA ARG A 166 16.44 -15.24 2.84
C ARG A 166 16.25 -14.11 1.85
N ILE A 167 15.41 -13.13 2.19
CA ILE A 167 15.04 -12.05 1.28
C ILE A 167 15.82 -10.79 1.65
N ASP A 168 16.48 -10.15 0.68
CA ASP A 168 17.16 -8.88 0.90
C ASP A 168 16.17 -7.72 0.91
N LYS A 169 15.26 -7.67 -0.08
CA LYS A 169 14.28 -6.59 -0.24
C LYS A 169 12.91 -7.19 -0.60
N ALA A 170 11.91 -7.03 0.25
CA ALA A 170 10.53 -7.43 -0.07
C ALA A 170 9.70 -6.21 -0.48
N PHE A 171 9.04 -6.31 -1.62
CA PHE A 171 8.06 -5.34 -2.10
C PHE A 171 6.67 -5.94 -1.91
N ILE A 172 5.85 -5.33 -1.07
CA ILE A 172 4.61 -5.92 -0.55
C ILE A 172 3.47 -4.95 -0.83
N GLY A 173 2.44 -5.44 -1.55
CA GLY A 173 1.20 -4.69 -1.73
C GLY A 173 0.30 -4.77 -0.50
N VAL A 174 -0.51 -3.75 -0.26
CA VAL A 174 -1.37 -3.66 0.93
C VAL A 174 -2.83 -3.31 0.61
N GLY A 175 -3.73 -3.78 1.46
CA GLY A 175 -5.13 -3.35 1.43
C GLY A 175 -5.31 -1.97 2.06
N GLY A 176 -4.53 -1.67 3.10
CA GLY A 176 -4.54 -0.39 3.78
C GLY A 176 -3.45 -0.27 4.86
N VAL A 177 -3.07 0.98 5.16
CA VAL A 177 -2.11 1.36 6.21
C VAL A 177 -2.81 2.30 7.17
N ASN A 178 -2.86 1.92 8.44
CA ASN A 178 -3.40 2.75 9.50
C ASN A 178 -2.26 3.25 10.39
N VAL A 179 -1.83 4.48 10.13
CA VAL A 179 -0.74 5.12 10.88
C VAL A 179 -1.14 5.56 12.29
N GLU A 180 -2.44 5.70 12.56
CA GLU A 180 -2.95 6.14 13.86
C GLU A 180 -3.06 4.96 14.84
N GLU A 181 -3.50 3.81 14.33
CA GLU A 181 -3.66 2.58 15.11
C GLU A 181 -2.49 1.59 14.94
N ASN A 182 -1.40 2.03 14.30
CA ASN A 182 -0.17 1.28 14.03
C ASN A 182 -0.41 -0.13 13.46
N PHE A 183 -1.08 -0.23 12.31
CA PHE A 183 -1.21 -1.52 11.63
C PHE A 183 -1.25 -1.41 10.11
N ILE A 184 -0.84 -2.49 9.45
CA ILE A 184 -1.07 -2.74 8.02
C ILE A 184 -1.98 -3.95 7.84
N SER A 185 -2.84 -3.87 6.83
CA SER A 185 -3.95 -4.79 6.69
C SER A 185 -4.26 -5.13 5.24
N ASN A 186 -4.91 -6.27 5.06
CA ASN A 186 -5.35 -6.76 3.76
C ASN A 186 -6.73 -7.45 3.88
N PHE A 187 -7.31 -7.85 2.75
CA PHE A 187 -8.71 -8.32 2.67
C PHE A 187 -8.87 -9.83 2.77
N ASN A 188 -7.82 -10.61 2.54
CA ASN A 188 -7.86 -12.07 2.58
C ASN A 188 -7.06 -12.63 3.77
N TYR A 189 -7.66 -13.55 4.51
CA TYR A 189 -7.10 -14.14 5.74
C TYR A 189 -5.77 -14.86 5.49
N ASP A 190 -5.75 -15.82 4.57
CA ASP A 190 -4.55 -16.63 4.28
C ASP A 190 -3.44 -15.83 3.59
N GLU A 191 -3.84 -14.88 2.73
CA GLU A 191 -2.89 -13.93 2.14
C GLU A 191 -2.21 -13.07 3.22
N SER A 192 -2.96 -12.63 4.24
CA SER A 192 -2.39 -11.89 5.37
C SER A 192 -1.34 -12.71 6.14
N PHE A 193 -1.55 -14.01 6.40
CA PHE A 193 -0.50 -14.84 7.01
C PHE A 193 0.72 -14.99 6.10
N THR A 194 0.49 -15.08 4.79
CA THR A 194 1.57 -15.19 3.80
C THR A 194 2.40 -13.90 3.78
N LYS A 195 1.78 -12.72 3.74
CA LYS A 195 2.45 -11.41 3.84
C LYS A 195 3.20 -11.24 5.15
N ASN A 196 2.61 -11.63 6.29
CA ASN A 196 3.31 -11.58 7.58
C ASN A 196 4.60 -12.42 7.57
N LYS A 197 4.56 -13.60 6.95
CA LYS A 197 5.74 -14.46 6.84
C LYS A 197 6.82 -13.83 5.97
N ILE A 198 6.43 -13.16 4.87
CA ILE A 198 7.37 -12.42 4.00
C ILE A 198 8.05 -11.31 4.81
N LEU A 199 7.29 -10.48 5.54
CA LEU A 199 7.83 -9.40 6.37
C LEU A 199 8.90 -9.88 7.35
N LYS A 200 8.60 -10.97 8.08
CA LYS A 200 9.50 -11.53 9.10
C LYS A 200 10.77 -12.17 8.55
N ASN A 201 10.78 -12.48 7.26
CA ASN A 201 11.86 -13.23 6.63
C ASN A 201 12.71 -12.36 5.68
N SER A 202 12.46 -11.06 5.69
CA SER A 202 13.11 -10.08 4.82
C SER A 202 13.98 -9.12 5.62
N LYS A 203 15.13 -8.74 5.07
CA LYS A 203 16.02 -7.75 5.70
C LYS A 203 15.45 -6.34 5.61
N LYS A 204 14.84 -6.00 4.48
CA LYS A 204 14.18 -4.71 4.24
C LYS A 204 12.77 -4.91 3.66
N ASN A 205 11.78 -4.31 4.30
CA ASN A 205 10.38 -4.36 3.90
C ASN A 205 9.97 -3.02 3.29
N TYR A 206 9.53 -3.08 2.03
CA TYR A 206 9.00 -1.98 1.23
C TYR A 206 7.51 -2.23 1.01
N ILE A 207 6.66 -1.38 1.56
CA ILE A 207 5.26 -1.33 1.19
C ILE A 207 5.13 -0.51 -0.08
N VAL A 208 4.57 -1.10 -1.14
CA VAL A 208 4.33 -0.40 -2.42
C VAL A 208 2.83 -0.19 -2.56
N MET A 209 2.41 1.07 -2.58
CA MET A 209 0.99 1.40 -2.54
C MET A 209 0.70 2.78 -3.11
N ASN A 210 -0.58 3.01 -3.46
CA ASN A 210 -1.03 4.35 -3.80
C ASN A 210 -1.45 5.09 -2.52
N ASP A 211 -1.36 6.43 -2.50
CA ASP A 211 -1.65 7.28 -1.32
C ASP A 211 -3.03 7.03 -0.71
N GLU A 212 -4.03 6.65 -1.52
CA GLU A 212 -5.36 6.30 -1.02
C GLU A 212 -5.35 5.20 0.05
N LYS A 213 -4.31 4.36 0.10
CA LYS A 213 -4.19 3.24 1.05
C LYS A 213 -3.91 3.69 2.48
N PHE A 214 -3.46 4.93 2.72
CA PHE A 214 -3.37 5.49 4.07
C PHE A 214 -4.75 5.68 4.75
N TYR A 215 -5.82 5.68 3.95
CA TYR A 215 -7.19 5.97 4.40
C TYR A 215 -8.12 4.76 4.31
N LYS A 216 -7.58 3.57 4.02
CA LYS A 216 -8.33 2.32 3.89
C LYS A 216 -7.86 1.32 4.94
N ASP A 217 -8.75 0.41 5.31
CA ASP A 217 -8.44 -0.72 6.18
C ASP A 217 -8.89 -2.03 5.54
N GLY A 218 -7.99 -3.01 5.57
CA GLY A 218 -8.30 -4.41 5.35
C GLY A 218 -8.92 -5.05 6.60
N SER A 219 -9.60 -6.17 6.40
CA SER A 219 -10.23 -6.92 7.51
C SER A 219 -9.22 -7.69 8.35
N PHE A 220 -8.02 -7.96 7.82
CA PHE A 220 -7.01 -8.79 8.45
C PHE A 220 -5.69 -8.05 8.56
N LYS A 221 -5.27 -7.75 9.80
CA LYS A 221 -3.97 -7.16 10.11
C LYS A 221 -2.88 -8.21 9.86
N PHE A 222 -1.77 -7.82 9.25
CA PHE A 222 -0.65 -8.73 8.99
C PHE A 222 0.72 -8.16 9.42
N GLY A 223 0.75 -6.98 10.02
CA GLY A 223 1.94 -6.37 10.59
C GLY A 223 1.63 -5.01 11.20
N THR A 224 2.65 -4.39 11.78
CA THR A 224 2.64 -3.00 12.24
C THR A 224 3.56 -2.13 11.38
N LEU A 225 3.61 -0.83 11.64
CA LEU A 225 4.58 0.05 11.01
C LEU A 225 6.02 -0.32 11.39
N ASP A 226 6.21 -0.90 12.57
CA ASP A 226 7.54 -1.33 13.07
C ASP A 226 8.10 -2.53 12.27
N ASP A 227 7.24 -3.25 11.55
CA ASP A 227 7.66 -4.31 10.62
C ASP A 227 8.13 -3.76 9.25
N ILE A 228 8.00 -2.44 9.01
CA ILE A 228 8.22 -1.80 7.72
C ILE A 228 9.46 -0.90 7.78
N ASN A 229 10.24 -0.86 6.70
CA ASN A 229 11.36 0.09 6.58
C ASN A 229 11.03 1.25 5.66
N TYR A 230 10.28 0.98 4.58
CA TYR A 230 9.96 1.97 3.55
C TYR A 230 8.51 1.86 3.08
N ILE A 231 7.91 3.01 2.76
CA ILE A 231 6.69 3.11 1.95
C ILE A 231 7.04 3.80 0.63
N ILE A 232 6.68 3.18 -0.49
CA ILE A 232 6.80 3.73 -1.84
C ILE A 232 5.40 4.11 -2.32
N THR A 233 5.23 5.36 -2.73
CA THR A 233 3.95 5.94 -3.18
C THR A 233 4.16 6.84 -4.41
N GLU A 234 3.09 7.11 -5.14
CA GLU A 234 3.05 7.88 -6.38
C GLU A 234 3.11 9.39 -6.20
N LYS A 235 2.96 9.88 -4.96
CA LYS A 235 3.02 11.30 -4.63
C LYS A 235 3.36 11.51 -3.17
N GLU A 236 3.83 12.71 -2.84
CA GLU A 236 4.15 13.09 -1.47
C GLU A 236 2.93 12.96 -0.52
N PRO A 237 3.03 12.17 0.57
CA PRO A 237 1.98 12.12 1.58
C PRO A 237 1.90 13.40 2.40
N GLU A 238 0.76 13.61 3.07
CA GLU A 238 0.58 14.73 3.98
C GLU A 238 1.66 14.78 5.08
N ASP A 239 2.03 15.99 5.51
CA ASP A 239 2.98 16.22 6.61
C ASP A 239 2.59 15.49 7.90
N SER A 240 1.29 15.32 8.11
CA SER A 240 0.71 14.55 9.19
C SER A 240 1.15 13.09 9.13
N ILE A 241 0.89 12.41 8.02
CA ILE A 241 1.28 11.02 7.78
C ILE A 241 2.79 10.86 7.89
N LYS A 242 3.56 11.76 7.28
CA LYS A 242 5.03 11.76 7.36
C LYS A 242 5.53 11.78 8.81
N LYS A 243 4.96 12.64 9.66
CA LYS A 243 5.33 12.71 11.09
C LYS A 243 5.07 11.42 11.83
N MET A 244 3.96 10.74 11.56
CA MET A 244 3.63 9.45 12.20
C MET A 244 4.59 8.35 11.75
N LEU A 245 4.90 8.30 10.45
CA LEU A 245 5.84 7.30 9.91
C LEU A 245 7.24 7.46 10.49
N VAL A 246 7.70 8.70 10.69
CA VAL A 246 8.99 8.98 11.35
C VAL A 246 9.04 8.45 12.77
N GLN A 247 7.93 8.43 13.52
CA GLN A 247 7.88 7.88 14.88
C GLN A 247 8.11 6.36 14.90
N HIS A 248 7.84 5.68 13.79
CA HIS A 248 8.06 4.24 13.60
C HIS A 248 9.30 3.95 12.74
N GLU A 249 10.17 4.94 12.52
CA GLU A 249 11.38 4.82 11.70
C GLU A 249 11.12 4.42 10.23
N VAL A 250 9.87 4.59 9.75
CA VAL A 250 9.47 4.29 8.38
C VAL A 250 9.82 5.46 7.46
N LYS A 251 10.60 5.18 6.42
CA LYS A 251 10.99 6.17 5.40
C LYS A 251 9.99 6.16 4.24
N ILE A 252 9.83 7.29 3.56
CA ILE A 252 8.95 7.40 2.38
C ILE A 252 9.78 7.70 1.14
N ILE A 253 9.40 7.10 0.01
CA ILE A 253 9.94 7.34 -1.33
C ILE A 253 8.76 7.66 -2.25
N PHE A 254 8.87 8.76 -3.00
CA PHE A 254 7.86 9.27 -3.95
C PHE A 254 8.51 10.17 -5.00
#